data_AF-A0AA42Z097-F1
#
_entry.id   AF-A0AA42Z097-F1
#
_cell.length_a   1.000
_cell.length_b   1.000
_cell.length_c   1.000
_cell.angle_alpha   90.00
_cell.angle_beta   90.00
_cell.angle_gamma   90.00
#
_symmetry.space_group_name_H-M   'P 1'
#
loop_
_entity.id
_entity.type
_entity.pdbx_description
1 polymer ?
#
loop_
_entity_poly.entity_id
_entity_poly.type
_entity_poly.pdbx_seq_one_letter_code
_entity_poly.pdbx_strand_id
1 'polypeptide(L)'
;MNSLIPTRIVPSAQPADLLPRQVARNFHKLVDSGAEIRAAGEAKDDPTILLSSGYTPRHEVSLFDTRFYLTNVLQNPALRFFVAYVVQRRPATGRMEVFPRIFYKDLSLVWRSASHMIATDGDFWIGKGDVKILARGGYEVTECVESTTDLPLEIQTALEAVNRKTRHARKDEEALYLVLRRAPGSRTAPYRDFTEPRRRAAADRRNLINGGRSIARFTRKNDPTSLVIVDGFEPDFAKGIIEISESRSAMYGGKLKRVRILSRNQKVQYQFMAGPKHVWIIPPQATTVELSTYGVRTVDVVADEDLFVPGYEYHYFDETVDESEHFSQIPKGFAGELSEHANDRADASAWLDAIPVIRGFRRKVLGRRRKPMFG
;
A
#
# COMPACT_ATOMS: atom_id res chain seq x y z
N MET A 1 4.05 8.32 28.77
CA MET A 1 2.71 8.77 28.34
C MET A 1 2.76 8.98 26.84
N ASN A 2 2.15 8.09 26.04
CA ASN A 2 2.06 8.33 24.59
C ASN A 2 1.06 9.47 24.35
N SER A 3 1.43 10.44 23.52
CA SER A 3 0.57 11.55 23.10
C SER A 3 -0.27 11.15 21.89
N LEU A 4 -1.39 11.85 21.69
CA LEU A 4 -2.20 11.76 20.48
C LEU A 4 -1.31 12.04 19.26
N ILE A 5 -1.34 11.15 18.27
CA ILE A 5 -0.59 11.32 17.03
C ILE A 5 -1.21 12.47 16.22
N PRO A 6 -0.43 13.49 15.80
CA PRO A 6 -0.96 14.60 15.04
C PRO A 6 -1.58 14.16 13.71
N THR A 7 -2.57 14.92 13.25
CA THR A 7 -3.19 14.74 11.93
C THR A 7 -2.83 15.89 11.01
N ARG A 8 -2.73 15.61 9.71
CA ARG A 8 -2.52 16.62 8.68
C ARG A 8 -3.06 16.13 7.33
N ILE A 9 -3.81 16.99 6.67
CA ILE A 9 -4.24 16.80 5.28
C ILE A 9 -3.25 17.56 4.39
N VAL A 10 -2.57 16.85 3.50
CA VAL A 10 -1.59 17.44 2.58
C VAL A 10 -1.85 16.97 1.14
N PRO A 11 -1.47 17.77 0.12
CA PRO A 11 -1.45 17.30 -1.27
C PRO A 11 -0.47 16.14 -1.44
N SER A 12 -0.55 15.40 -2.54
CA SER A 12 0.43 14.35 -2.81
C SER A 12 1.84 14.91 -2.89
N ALA A 13 2.77 14.18 -2.29
CA ALA A 13 4.18 14.46 -2.41
C ALA A 13 4.61 14.39 -3.88
N GLN A 14 5.65 15.15 -4.21
CA GLN A 14 6.31 15.12 -5.51
C GLN A 14 7.78 14.71 -5.32
N PRO A 15 8.39 14.03 -6.30
CA PRO A 15 9.83 13.85 -6.30
C PRO A 15 10.52 15.22 -6.30
N ALA A 16 11.59 15.36 -5.51
CA ALA A 16 12.41 16.55 -5.50
C ALA A 16 12.96 16.83 -6.90
N ASP A 17 13.02 18.10 -7.28
CA ASP A 17 13.60 18.54 -8.55
C ASP A 17 15.14 18.59 -8.44
N LEU A 18 15.73 17.40 -8.25
CA LEU A 18 17.17 17.21 -8.11
C LEU A 18 17.64 16.22 -9.16
N LEU A 19 18.82 16.47 -9.71
CA LEU A 19 19.49 15.51 -10.57
C LEU A 19 19.89 14.26 -9.76
N PRO A 20 19.89 13.07 -10.36
CA PRO A 20 20.25 11.85 -9.63
C PRO A 20 21.63 11.88 -8.96
N ARG A 21 22.60 12.61 -9.51
CA ARG A 21 23.92 12.82 -8.88
C ARG A 21 23.84 13.70 -7.63
N GLN A 22 22.96 14.69 -7.61
CA GLN A 22 22.73 15.53 -6.43
C GLN A 22 22.05 14.72 -5.32
N VAL A 23 21.05 13.90 -5.67
CA VAL A 23 20.39 12.98 -4.73
C VAL A 23 21.40 12.03 -4.10
N ALA A 24 22.22 11.35 -4.92
CA ALA A 24 23.29 10.47 -4.45
C ALA A 24 24.25 11.20 -3.49
N ARG A 25 24.73 12.40 -3.88
CA ARG A 25 25.63 13.21 -3.05
C ARG A 25 24.99 13.61 -1.71
N ASN A 26 23.72 14.00 -1.72
CA ASN A 26 22.98 14.35 -0.50
C ASN A 26 22.85 13.14 0.43
N PHE A 27 22.60 11.96 -0.12
CA PHE A 27 22.53 10.72 0.62
C PHE A 27 23.89 10.31 1.20
N HIS A 28 24.97 10.38 0.41
CA HIS A 28 26.32 10.13 0.92
C HIS A 28 26.69 11.10 2.04
N LYS A 29 26.46 12.40 1.85
CA LYS A 29 26.69 13.40 2.90
C LYS A 29 25.92 13.07 4.19
N LEU A 30 24.69 12.56 4.08
CA LEU A 30 23.90 12.14 5.24
C LEU A 30 24.60 10.98 5.99
N VAL A 31 25.07 9.96 5.27
CA VAL A 31 25.80 8.82 5.84
C VAL A 31 27.14 9.25 6.44
N ASP A 32 27.92 10.04 5.70
CA ASP A 32 29.23 10.58 6.13
C ASP A 32 29.11 11.48 7.37
N SER A 33 27.94 12.11 7.56
CA SER A 33 27.63 12.92 8.76
C SER A 33 27.17 12.08 9.97
N GLY A 34 27.27 10.74 9.88
CA GLY A 34 26.97 9.82 10.98
C GLY A 34 25.55 9.28 11.02
N ALA A 35 24.80 9.31 9.90
CA ALA A 35 23.53 8.61 9.82
C ALA A 35 23.75 7.09 9.75
N GLU A 36 23.05 6.34 10.59
CA GLU A 36 23.19 4.88 10.67
C GLU A 36 22.24 4.19 9.68
N ILE A 37 22.79 3.33 8.81
CA ILE A 37 21.99 2.50 7.91
C ILE A 37 21.61 1.20 8.64
N ARG A 38 20.32 1.00 8.90
CA ARG A 38 19.74 -0.16 9.58
C ARG A 38 19.07 -1.11 8.59
N ALA A 39 19.88 -1.88 7.86
CA ALA A 39 19.41 -2.94 6.97
C ALA A 39 18.86 -4.16 7.75
N ALA A 40 18.02 -4.99 7.10
CA ALA A 40 17.32 -6.10 7.75
C ALA A 40 17.58 -7.49 7.12
N GLY A 41 17.91 -7.54 5.82
CA GLY A 41 18.27 -8.75 5.09
C GLY A 41 19.74 -9.11 5.23
N GLU A 42 20.34 -9.67 4.18
CA GLU A 42 21.75 -10.07 4.17
C GLU A 42 22.71 -8.88 4.35
N ALA A 43 22.30 -7.67 3.96
CA ALA A 43 23.09 -6.45 4.16
C ALA A 43 23.05 -5.92 5.62
N LYS A 44 22.43 -6.63 6.58
CA LYS A 44 22.33 -6.16 7.98
C LYS A 44 23.70 -5.96 8.65
N ASP A 45 24.68 -6.79 8.32
CA ASP A 45 26.00 -6.80 8.95
C ASP A 45 27.00 -5.90 8.21
N ASP A 46 26.79 -5.68 6.90
CA ASP A 46 27.49 -4.67 6.10
C ASP A 46 26.49 -3.91 5.20
N PRO A 47 25.85 -2.84 5.71
CA PRO A 47 24.90 -2.06 4.92
C PRO A 47 25.53 -1.30 3.75
N THR A 48 26.87 -1.15 3.73
CA THR A 48 27.56 -0.40 2.68
C THR A 48 27.53 -1.13 1.34
N ILE A 49 27.35 -2.47 1.37
CA ILE A 49 27.17 -3.30 0.18
C ILE A 49 26.00 -2.81 -0.68
N LEU A 50 24.95 -2.23 -0.07
CA LEU A 50 23.82 -1.69 -0.83
C LEU A 50 24.29 -0.56 -1.77
N LEU A 51 25.21 0.29 -1.31
CA LEU A 51 25.68 1.42 -2.10
C LEU A 51 26.69 0.98 -3.15
N SER A 52 27.62 0.08 -2.80
CA SER A 52 28.62 -0.43 -3.73
C SER A 52 28.03 -1.36 -4.81
N SER A 53 26.96 -2.10 -4.51
CA SER A 53 26.22 -2.94 -5.48
C SER A 53 25.24 -2.15 -6.36
N GLY A 54 25.33 -0.82 -6.37
CA GLY A 54 24.60 0.03 -7.29
C GLY A 54 23.17 0.39 -6.87
N TYR A 55 22.77 0.13 -5.61
CA TYR A 55 21.52 0.62 -5.04
C TYR A 55 21.62 2.05 -4.50
N THR A 56 22.52 2.86 -5.06
CA THR A 56 22.64 4.28 -4.74
C THR A 56 21.35 5.02 -5.11
N PRO A 57 20.77 5.85 -4.22
CA PRO A 57 19.58 6.62 -4.52
C PRO A 57 19.68 7.53 -5.73
N ARG A 58 18.57 7.64 -6.45
CA ARG A 58 18.42 8.45 -7.67
C ARG A 58 17.30 9.48 -7.55
N HIS A 59 16.33 9.26 -6.66
CA HIS A 59 15.19 10.15 -6.42
C HIS A 59 15.03 10.41 -4.93
N GLU A 60 14.53 11.59 -4.59
CA GLU A 60 14.19 11.97 -3.21
C GLU A 60 12.72 12.37 -3.18
N VAL A 61 11.98 11.93 -2.16
CA VAL A 61 10.60 12.32 -1.88
C VAL A 61 10.50 12.65 -0.40
N SER A 62 9.81 13.72 -0.03
CA SER A 62 9.57 14.05 1.38
C SER A 62 8.08 13.99 1.70
N LEU A 63 7.74 13.39 2.84
CA LEU A 63 6.39 13.38 3.37
C LEU A 63 6.44 13.47 4.90
N PHE A 64 5.75 14.46 5.44
CA PHE A 64 5.79 14.80 6.86
C PHE A 64 7.23 15.06 7.34
N ASP A 65 7.69 14.35 8.36
CA ASP A 65 9.05 14.38 8.90
C ASP A 65 9.96 13.27 8.33
N THR A 66 9.47 12.51 7.35
CA THR A 66 10.17 11.38 6.75
C THR A 66 10.66 11.73 5.35
N ARG A 67 11.93 11.41 5.06
CA ARG A 67 12.51 11.49 3.71
C ARG A 67 12.65 10.09 3.12
N PHE A 68 12.36 9.95 1.84
CA PHE A 68 12.46 8.71 1.10
C PHE A 68 13.47 8.92 -0.02
N TYR A 69 14.57 8.18 0.05
CA TYR A 69 15.53 8.10 -1.04
C TYR A 69 15.24 6.82 -1.83
N LEU A 70 15.09 6.89 -3.14
CA LEU A 70 14.67 5.77 -3.97
C LEU A 70 15.70 5.51 -5.06
N THR A 71 15.96 4.24 -5.35
CA THR A 71 16.63 3.85 -6.60
C THR A 71 15.73 4.14 -7.81
N ASN A 72 16.24 3.86 -9.03
CA ASN A 72 15.32 3.61 -10.14
C ASN A 72 14.50 2.33 -9.86
N VAL A 73 13.42 2.16 -10.61
CA VAL A 73 12.62 0.93 -10.50
C VAL A 73 13.43 -0.28 -10.95
N LEU A 74 13.35 -1.32 -10.13
CA LEU A 74 13.85 -2.67 -10.34
C LEU A 74 12.67 -3.62 -10.58
N GLN A 75 12.94 -4.81 -11.07
CA GLN A 75 11.92 -5.84 -11.23
C GLN A 75 12.52 -7.24 -11.10
N ASN A 76 11.71 -8.21 -10.71
CA ASN A 76 11.95 -9.63 -10.93
C ASN A 76 10.69 -10.24 -11.59
N PRO A 77 10.62 -11.55 -11.85
CA PRO A 77 9.41 -12.15 -12.44
C PRO A 77 8.13 -11.92 -11.63
N ALA A 78 8.23 -11.78 -10.30
CA ALA A 78 7.08 -11.64 -9.41
C ALA A 78 6.65 -10.17 -9.21
N LEU A 79 7.59 -9.22 -9.22
CA LEU A 79 7.38 -7.88 -8.67
C LEU A 79 8.13 -6.79 -9.41
N ARG A 80 7.55 -5.59 -9.39
CA ARG A 80 8.21 -4.34 -9.76
C ARG A 80 8.34 -3.46 -8.52
N PHE A 81 9.55 -2.99 -8.23
CA PHE A 81 9.87 -2.43 -6.93
C PHE A 81 11.00 -1.39 -6.92
N PHE A 82 11.17 -0.71 -5.80
CA PHE A 82 12.31 0.15 -5.48
C PHE A 82 13.08 -0.43 -4.30
N VAL A 83 14.40 -0.25 -4.28
CA VAL A 83 15.11 -0.14 -3.01
C VAL A 83 14.89 1.29 -2.51
N ALA A 84 14.12 1.40 -1.43
CA ALA A 84 13.80 2.64 -0.77
C ALA A 84 14.58 2.76 0.53
N TYR A 85 15.10 3.93 0.83
CA TYR A 85 15.75 4.25 2.09
C TYR A 85 14.84 5.23 2.82
N VAL A 86 14.15 4.73 3.84
CA VAL A 86 13.27 5.51 4.71
C VAL A 86 14.16 6.20 5.74
N VAL A 87 14.21 7.52 5.70
CA VAL A 87 15.10 8.32 6.53
C VAL A 87 14.28 9.09 7.55
N GLN A 88 14.52 8.78 8.82
CA GLN A 88 13.80 9.35 9.96
C GLN A 88 14.78 9.85 11.01
N ARG A 89 14.34 10.83 11.80
CA ARG A 89 15.10 11.27 12.98
C ARG A 89 14.69 10.43 14.18
N ARG A 90 15.66 9.82 14.85
CA ARG A 90 15.42 9.10 16.12
C ARG A 90 15.04 10.11 17.20
N PRO A 91 13.83 10.04 17.81
CA PRO A 91 13.41 11.05 18.78
C PRO A 91 14.33 11.15 20.00
N ALA A 92 14.83 10.01 20.48
CA ALA A 92 15.64 9.94 21.70
C ALA A 92 17.05 10.55 21.55
N THR A 93 17.66 10.50 20.37
CA THR A 93 19.06 10.92 20.16
C THR A 93 19.20 12.07 19.17
N GLY A 94 18.12 12.41 18.45
CA GLY A 94 18.15 13.37 17.35
C GLY A 94 18.95 12.92 16.13
N ARG A 95 19.57 11.72 16.15
CA ARG A 95 20.35 11.19 15.02
C ARG A 95 19.44 10.77 13.87
N MET A 96 19.94 10.89 12.65
CA MET A 96 19.24 10.37 11.48
C MET A 96 19.51 8.87 11.37
N GLU A 97 18.46 8.11 11.12
CA GLU A 97 18.53 6.68 10.83
C GLU A 97 17.97 6.44 9.42
N VAL A 98 18.58 5.49 8.73
CA VAL A 98 18.24 5.13 7.37
C VAL A 98 17.81 3.67 7.34
N PHE A 99 16.60 3.40 6.89
CA PHE A 99 16.03 2.06 6.84
C PHE A 99 15.82 1.63 5.39
N PRO A 100 16.68 0.77 4.83
CA PRO A 100 16.46 0.15 3.53
C PRO A 100 15.20 -0.72 3.55
N ARG A 101 14.32 -0.56 2.57
CA ARG A 101 13.02 -1.24 2.40
C ARG A 101 12.77 -1.53 0.93
N ILE A 102 11.95 -2.54 0.67
CA ILE A 102 11.43 -2.81 -0.68
C ILE A 102 10.05 -2.19 -0.79
N PHE A 103 9.93 -1.16 -1.63
CA PHE A 103 8.65 -0.60 -2.01
C PHE A 103 8.20 -1.22 -3.31
N TYR A 104 7.16 -2.03 -3.29
CA TYR A 104 6.69 -2.77 -4.46
C TYR A 104 5.28 -2.35 -4.84
N LYS A 105 4.90 -2.63 -6.08
CA LYS A 105 3.55 -2.40 -6.57
C LYS A 105 2.90 -3.72 -6.92
N ASP A 106 1.65 -3.89 -6.49
CA ASP A 106 0.83 -5.05 -6.81
C ASP A 106 -0.31 -4.70 -7.79
N LEU A 107 -1.22 -5.66 -8.01
CA LEU A 107 -2.34 -5.53 -8.94
C LEU A 107 -3.46 -4.60 -8.48
N SER A 108 -3.55 -4.30 -7.18
CA SER A 108 -4.43 -3.25 -6.67
C SER A 108 -3.94 -1.84 -7.09
N LEU A 109 -2.74 -1.78 -7.67
CA LEU A 109 -2.04 -0.60 -8.18
C LEU A 109 -1.62 0.39 -7.08
N VAL A 110 -1.58 -0.08 -5.84
CA VAL A 110 -1.03 0.66 -4.70
C VAL A 110 0.43 0.26 -4.50
N TRP A 111 1.27 1.23 -4.14
CA TRP A 111 2.62 0.97 -3.67
C TRP A 111 2.58 0.57 -2.20
N ARG A 112 3.31 -0.48 -1.87
CA ARG A 112 3.36 -1.11 -0.56
C ARG A 112 4.80 -1.26 -0.09
N SER A 113 5.00 -1.35 1.22
CA SER A 113 6.29 -1.74 1.80
C SER A 113 6.27 -3.21 2.18
N ALA A 114 7.18 -3.99 1.58
CA ALA A 114 7.39 -5.38 1.96
C ALA A 114 7.82 -5.48 3.43
N SER A 115 7.21 -6.41 4.18
CA SER A 115 7.56 -6.64 5.58
C SER A 115 8.69 -7.68 5.75
N HIS A 116 8.70 -8.71 4.90
CA HIS A 116 9.68 -9.79 4.86
C HIS A 116 9.54 -10.54 3.53
N MET A 117 10.35 -11.57 3.32
CA MET A 117 10.17 -12.51 2.19
C MET A 117 10.28 -13.95 2.65
N ILE A 118 9.59 -14.83 1.95
CA ILE A 118 9.82 -16.27 1.94
C ILE A 118 10.40 -16.61 0.58
N ALA A 119 11.50 -17.34 0.62
CA ALA A 119 12.17 -17.89 -0.54
C ALA A 119 12.69 -19.26 -0.11
N THR A 120 11.90 -20.30 -0.30
CA THR A 120 12.26 -21.71 -0.03
C THR A 120 12.11 -22.51 -1.32
N ASP A 121 12.60 -23.74 -1.35
CA ASP A 121 12.50 -24.59 -2.54
C ASP A 121 11.02 -24.76 -2.93
N GLY A 122 10.62 -24.13 -4.03
CA GLY A 122 9.25 -24.14 -4.55
C GLY A 122 8.31 -23.03 -4.04
N ASP A 123 8.72 -22.16 -3.13
CA ASP A 123 7.86 -21.07 -2.63
C ASP A 123 8.59 -19.72 -2.57
N PHE A 124 8.03 -18.72 -3.23
CA PHE A 124 8.52 -17.36 -3.24
C PHE A 124 7.36 -16.38 -3.06
N TRP A 125 7.32 -15.70 -1.92
CA TRP A 125 6.36 -14.63 -1.70
C TRP A 125 6.87 -13.55 -0.76
N ILE A 126 6.28 -12.37 -0.85
CA ILE A 126 6.59 -11.23 0.01
C ILE A 126 5.51 -11.07 1.08
N GLY A 127 5.96 -10.93 2.32
CA GLY A 127 5.13 -10.62 3.48
C GLY A 127 4.22 -9.41 3.26
N LYS A 128 2.92 -9.66 3.11
CA LYS A 128 1.92 -8.65 2.68
C LYS A 128 1.30 -7.82 3.81
N GLY A 129 1.58 -8.09 5.09
CA GLY A 129 1.03 -7.29 6.17
C GLY A 129 0.94 -8.00 7.51
N ASP A 130 0.37 -7.31 8.49
CA ASP A 130 0.04 -7.88 9.80
C ASP A 130 -0.99 -9.02 9.66
N VAL A 131 -1.16 -9.79 10.71
CA VAL A 131 -2.10 -10.93 10.72
C VAL A 131 -3.19 -10.74 11.77
N LYS A 132 -4.39 -11.22 11.46
CA LYS A 132 -5.49 -11.35 12.42
C LYS A 132 -5.90 -12.81 12.53
N ILE A 133 -6.23 -13.22 13.74
CA ILE A 133 -6.81 -14.54 14.00
C ILE A 133 -8.32 -14.36 14.03
N LEU A 134 -9.03 -15.09 13.18
CA LEU A 134 -10.48 -15.11 13.11
C LEU A 134 -11.00 -16.51 13.47
N ALA A 135 -12.06 -16.55 14.28
CA ALA A 135 -12.81 -17.78 14.48
C ALA A 135 -13.78 -17.98 13.30
N ARG A 136 -13.57 -19.02 12.48
CA ARG A 136 -14.47 -19.42 11.38
C ARG A 136 -14.81 -20.90 11.52
N GLY A 137 -16.09 -21.23 11.68
CA GLY A 137 -16.57 -22.61 11.72
C GLY A 137 -16.03 -23.45 12.89
N GLY A 138 -15.67 -22.82 14.02
CA GLY A 138 -15.05 -23.50 15.17
C GLY A 138 -13.52 -23.62 15.10
N TYR A 139 -12.89 -23.14 14.02
CA TYR A 139 -11.44 -23.12 13.84
C TYR A 139 -10.89 -21.70 13.88
N GLU A 140 -9.65 -21.56 14.35
CA GLU A 140 -8.89 -20.31 14.22
C GLU A 140 -8.18 -20.27 12.87
N VAL A 141 -8.53 -19.26 12.07
CA VAL A 141 -7.91 -18.99 10.76
C VAL A 141 -7.09 -17.72 10.87
N THR A 142 -5.86 -17.76 10.34
CA THR A 142 -5.00 -16.58 10.28
C THR A 142 -5.19 -15.89 8.93
N GLU A 143 -5.61 -14.63 8.94
CA GLU A 143 -5.77 -13.79 7.75
C GLU A 143 -4.73 -12.67 7.72
N CYS A 144 -4.17 -12.42 6.53
CA CYS A 144 -3.24 -11.32 6.31
C CYS A 144 -4.02 -10.02 6.04
N VAL A 145 -3.71 -8.98 6.79
CA VAL A 145 -4.29 -7.64 6.62
C VAL A 145 -3.39 -6.85 5.68
N GLU A 146 -3.58 -7.06 4.38
CA GLU A 146 -2.66 -6.55 3.35
C GLU A 146 -2.51 -5.02 3.39
N SER A 147 -3.60 -4.32 3.73
CA SER A 147 -3.65 -2.85 3.85
C SER A 147 -2.63 -2.26 4.83
N THR A 148 -2.11 -3.05 5.76
CA THR A 148 -1.07 -2.59 6.71
C THR A 148 0.29 -2.35 6.05
N THR A 149 0.51 -2.82 4.82
CA THR A 149 1.70 -2.52 4.02
C THR A 149 1.51 -1.34 3.06
N ASP A 150 0.30 -0.82 2.91
CA ASP A 150 0.04 0.30 2.00
C ASP A 150 0.84 1.53 2.42
N LEU A 151 1.65 2.04 1.49
CA LEU A 151 2.32 3.32 1.69
C LEU A 151 1.28 4.45 1.73
N PRO A 152 1.57 5.57 2.42
CA PRO A 152 0.65 6.69 2.54
C PRO A 152 0.07 7.13 1.20
N LEU A 153 -1.24 7.33 1.10
CA LEU A 153 -1.88 7.76 -0.15
C LEU A 153 -1.24 9.03 -0.74
N GLU A 154 -0.66 9.88 0.12
CA GLU A 154 0.11 11.07 -0.24
C GLU A 154 1.35 10.77 -1.10
N ILE A 155 2.08 9.68 -0.85
CA ILE A 155 3.34 9.38 -1.57
C ILE A 155 3.11 8.65 -2.89
N GLN A 156 1.93 8.06 -3.06
CA GLN A 156 1.63 7.19 -4.18
C GLN A 156 1.80 7.85 -5.56
N THR A 157 1.48 9.15 -5.70
CA THR A 157 1.66 9.89 -6.96
C THR A 157 3.14 10.10 -7.28
N ALA A 158 3.98 10.36 -6.28
CA ALA A 158 5.43 10.49 -6.48
C ALA A 158 6.06 9.17 -6.97
N LEU A 159 5.70 8.05 -6.35
CA LEU A 159 6.20 6.73 -6.74
C LEU A 159 5.78 6.36 -8.17
N GLU A 160 4.54 6.69 -8.55
CA GLU A 160 4.07 6.55 -9.93
C GLU A 160 4.85 7.41 -10.92
N ALA A 161 5.17 8.66 -10.55
CA ALA A 161 5.95 9.56 -11.40
C ALA A 161 7.36 9.00 -11.64
N VAL A 162 8.03 8.49 -10.60
CA VAL A 162 9.35 7.86 -10.73
C VAL A 162 9.27 6.57 -11.56
N ASN A 163 8.23 5.74 -11.33
CA ASN A 163 8.04 4.51 -12.07
C ASN A 163 7.85 4.76 -13.57
N ARG A 164 7.06 5.78 -13.95
CA ARG A 164 6.87 6.15 -15.37
C ARG A 164 8.11 6.70 -16.04
N LYS A 165 8.97 7.41 -15.30
CA LYS A 165 10.26 7.90 -15.81
C LYS A 165 11.22 6.73 -16.08
N THR A 166 11.03 5.58 -15.44
CA THR A 166 11.87 4.40 -15.64
C THR A 166 11.44 3.63 -16.89
N ARG A 167 12.15 3.87 -18.01
CA ARG A 167 11.88 3.21 -19.30
C ARG A 167 12.12 1.70 -19.25
N HIS A 168 13.25 1.28 -18.69
CA HIS A 168 13.65 -0.12 -18.55
C HIS A 168 14.03 -0.37 -17.10
N ALA A 169 13.24 -1.20 -16.41
CA ALA A 169 13.55 -1.62 -15.06
C ALA A 169 14.60 -2.74 -15.10
N ARG A 170 15.68 -2.59 -14.32
CA ARG A 170 16.72 -3.61 -14.20
C ARG A 170 16.12 -4.86 -13.58
N LYS A 171 16.39 -6.03 -14.16
CA LYS A 171 16.06 -7.32 -13.53
C LYS A 171 17.01 -7.55 -12.36
N ASP A 172 16.47 -7.75 -11.17
CA ASP A 172 17.27 -7.76 -9.95
C ASP A 172 16.55 -8.53 -8.84
N GLU A 173 16.98 -9.76 -8.60
CA GLU A 173 16.44 -10.57 -7.50
C GLU A 173 17.28 -10.41 -6.22
N GLU A 174 18.58 -10.21 -6.37
CA GLU A 174 19.55 -10.05 -5.28
C GLU A 174 19.18 -8.90 -4.33
N ALA A 175 18.66 -7.80 -4.87
CA ALA A 175 18.14 -6.68 -4.08
C ALA A 175 17.17 -7.11 -2.98
N LEU A 176 16.34 -8.13 -3.24
CA LEU A 176 15.36 -8.63 -2.28
C LEU A 176 16.05 -9.34 -1.11
N TYR A 177 17.06 -10.18 -1.38
CA TYR A 177 17.85 -10.87 -0.36
C TYR A 177 18.68 -9.91 0.50
N LEU A 178 19.29 -8.90 -0.12
CA LEU A 178 20.07 -7.89 0.60
C LEU A 178 19.21 -7.06 1.56
N VAL A 179 17.99 -6.70 1.14
CA VAL A 179 17.14 -5.75 1.88
C VAL A 179 16.15 -6.43 2.81
N LEU A 180 15.48 -7.51 2.37
CA LEU A 180 14.41 -8.17 3.12
C LEU A 180 14.95 -9.29 4.00
N ARG A 181 14.36 -9.41 5.18
CA ARG A 181 14.61 -10.55 6.06
C ARG A 181 13.95 -11.79 5.45
N ARG A 182 14.76 -12.83 5.18
CA ARG A 182 14.26 -14.15 4.79
C ARG A 182 13.63 -14.83 6.01
N ALA A 183 12.35 -15.18 5.89
CA ALA A 183 11.58 -15.88 6.90
C ALA A 183 11.49 -17.38 6.57
N PRO A 184 11.30 -18.25 7.57
CA PRO A 184 10.98 -19.66 7.32
C PRO A 184 9.60 -19.78 6.66
N GLY A 185 9.40 -20.81 5.83
CA GLY A 185 8.16 -21.05 5.07
C GLY A 185 6.87 -21.00 5.89
N SER A 186 6.93 -21.39 7.17
CA SER A 186 5.78 -21.38 8.08
C SER A 186 5.40 -20.01 8.64
N ARG A 187 6.19 -18.96 8.39
CA ARG A 187 5.96 -17.64 8.99
C ARG A 187 5.04 -16.79 8.13
N THR A 188 3.81 -16.62 8.58
CA THR A 188 2.86 -15.67 7.96
C THR A 188 2.96 -14.27 8.57
N ALA A 189 3.22 -14.18 9.87
CA ALA A 189 3.25 -12.92 10.59
C ALA A 189 4.54 -12.11 10.36
N PRO A 190 4.45 -10.78 10.18
CA PRO A 190 5.62 -9.94 10.04
C PRO A 190 6.44 -9.85 11.34
N TYR A 191 7.61 -9.23 11.26
CA TYR A 191 8.49 -9.08 12.42
C TYR A 191 8.07 -7.91 13.32
N ARG A 192 8.57 -7.92 14.56
CA ARG A 192 8.20 -6.94 15.59
C ARG A 192 8.47 -5.51 15.18
N ASP A 193 9.54 -5.25 14.43
CA ASP A 193 9.85 -3.90 13.93
C ASP A 193 8.82 -3.35 12.94
N PHE A 194 8.00 -4.21 12.32
CA PHE A 194 6.86 -3.83 11.50
C PHE A 194 5.60 -3.60 12.34
N THR A 195 5.29 -4.49 13.29
CA THR A 195 4.01 -4.49 14.05
C THR A 195 4.02 -3.62 15.29
N GLU A 196 5.15 -3.52 15.99
CA GLU A 196 5.25 -2.80 17.27
C GLU A 196 4.87 -1.31 17.16
N PRO A 197 5.25 -0.55 16.11
CA PRO A 197 4.78 0.83 15.95
C PRO A 197 3.25 0.94 15.96
N ARG A 198 2.55 0.02 15.30
CA ARG A 198 1.09 -0.04 15.27
C ARG A 198 0.51 -0.36 16.63
N ARG A 199 1.06 -1.38 17.31
CA ARG A 199 0.65 -1.76 18.67
C ARG A 199 0.83 -0.62 19.66
N ARG A 200 1.93 0.13 19.59
CA ARG A 200 2.17 1.32 20.42
C ARG A 200 1.18 2.44 20.13
N ALA A 201 0.86 2.67 18.86
CA ALA A 201 -0.15 3.66 18.48
C ALA A 201 -1.54 3.25 19.01
N ALA A 202 -1.92 1.98 18.84
CA ALA A 202 -3.20 1.43 19.27
C ALA A 202 -3.37 1.33 20.80
N ALA A 203 -2.27 1.27 21.56
CA ALA A 203 -2.29 1.28 23.02
C ALA A 203 -2.85 2.59 23.61
N ASP A 204 -2.80 3.71 22.87
CA ASP A 204 -3.51 4.93 23.24
C ASP A 204 -4.86 4.98 22.53
N ARG A 205 -5.94 4.89 23.32
CA ARG A 205 -7.32 4.92 22.81
C ARG A 205 -7.66 6.15 21.97
N ARG A 206 -6.94 7.27 22.17
CA ARG A 206 -7.16 8.51 21.40
C ARG A 206 -6.69 8.41 19.96
N ASN A 207 -5.78 7.49 19.66
CA ASN A 207 -5.30 7.22 18.29
C ASN A 207 -6.24 6.29 17.52
N LEU A 208 -7.18 5.62 18.20
CA LEU A 208 -8.04 4.63 17.56
C LEU A 208 -9.13 5.30 16.71
N ILE A 209 -9.11 5.04 15.40
CA ILE A 209 -10.18 5.45 14.49
C ILE A 209 -11.46 4.70 14.86
N ASN A 210 -12.56 5.45 15.05
CA ASN A 210 -13.85 4.92 15.54
C ASN A 210 -13.71 4.07 16.83
N GLY A 211 -12.77 4.43 17.71
CA GLY A 211 -12.50 3.67 18.93
C GLY A 211 -12.01 2.23 18.67
N GLY A 212 -11.46 1.96 17.49
CA GLY A 212 -10.95 0.66 17.07
C GLY A 212 -12.00 -0.23 16.39
N ARG A 213 -13.26 0.24 16.30
CA ARG A 213 -14.34 -0.49 15.62
C ARG A 213 -14.30 -0.23 14.12
N SER A 214 -14.83 -1.17 13.35
CA SER A 214 -14.95 -1.03 11.90
C SER A 214 -15.72 0.24 11.51
N ILE A 215 -15.22 0.97 10.51
CA ILE A 215 -15.89 2.14 9.91
C ILE A 215 -16.81 1.75 8.76
N ALA A 216 -16.65 0.55 8.19
CA ALA A 216 -17.44 0.06 7.06
C ALA A 216 -17.56 -1.46 7.13
N ARG A 217 -18.78 -1.99 6.99
CA ARG A 217 -19.06 -3.43 7.01
C ARG A 217 -20.20 -3.83 6.10
N PHE A 218 -20.16 -5.03 5.54
CA PHE A 218 -21.32 -5.65 4.92
C PHE A 218 -22.21 -6.26 5.99
N THR A 219 -23.51 -5.95 5.96
CA THR A 219 -24.46 -6.45 6.98
C THR A 219 -25.02 -7.83 6.63
N ARG A 220 -24.86 -8.26 5.37
CA ARG A 220 -25.23 -9.58 4.87
C ARG A 220 -24.08 -10.17 4.06
N LYS A 221 -23.80 -11.46 4.29
CA LYS A 221 -22.75 -12.20 3.58
C LYS A 221 -23.08 -12.27 2.09
N ASN A 222 -22.07 -12.04 1.23
CA ASN A 222 -22.19 -12.07 -0.23
C ASN A 222 -23.29 -11.13 -0.79
N ASP A 223 -23.60 -10.02 -0.10
CA ASP A 223 -24.50 -9.00 -0.62
C ASP A 223 -23.82 -7.63 -0.64
N PRO A 224 -23.34 -7.17 -1.82
CA PRO A 224 -22.61 -5.90 -1.94
C PRO A 224 -23.49 -4.68 -1.66
N THR A 225 -24.82 -4.82 -1.76
CA THR A 225 -25.77 -3.74 -1.47
C THR A 225 -25.95 -3.49 0.03
N SER A 226 -25.49 -4.43 0.86
CA SER A 226 -25.63 -4.42 2.31
C SER A 226 -24.58 -3.59 3.05
N LEU A 227 -23.67 -2.92 2.32
CA LEU A 227 -22.62 -2.08 2.87
C LEU A 227 -23.21 -0.95 3.72
N VAL A 228 -22.74 -0.87 4.96
CA VAL A 228 -23.01 0.26 5.86
C VAL A 228 -21.68 0.90 6.23
N ILE A 229 -21.60 2.22 6.08
CA ILE A 229 -20.47 3.04 6.54
C ILE A 229 -20.95 3.87 7.73
N VAL A 230 -20.14 3.93 8.78
CA VAL A 230 -20.44 4.72 9.99
C VAL A 230 -20.52 6.20 9.64
N ASP A 231 -21.54 6.88 10.16
CA ASP A 231 -21.77 8.30 9.94
C ASP A 231 -20.52 9.15 10.21
N GLY A 232 -20.23 10.04 9.26
CA GLY A 232 -19.04 10.89 9.25
C GLY A 232 -17.83 10.23 8.58
N PHE A 233 -17.76 8.90 8.46
CA PHE A 233 -16.66 8.22 7.79
C PHE A 233 -16.88 8.07 6.28
N GLU A 234 -18.08 8.30 5.76
CA GLU A 234 -18.34 8.16 4.32
C GLU A 234 -17.49 9.15 3.50
N PRO A 235 -17.04 8.77 2.30
CA PRO A 235 -16.32 9.67 1.42
C PRO A 235 -17.16 10.91 1.09
N ASP A 236 -16.59 12.09 1.31
CA ASP A 236 -17.25 13.35 0.94
C ASP A 236 -17.03 13.65 -0.54
N PHE A 237 -17.90 13.10 -1.39
CA PHE A 237 -17.88 13.34 -2.84
C PHE A 237 -18.18 14.79 -3.24
N ALA A 238 -18.63 15.65 -2.32
CA ALA A 238 -18.97 17.04 -2.62
C ALA A 238 -17.82 17.98 -2.32
N LYS A 239 -17.18 17.86 -1.14
CA LYS A 239 -16.15 18.78 -0.65
C LYS A 239 -14.84 18.09 -0.26
N GLY A 240 -14.83 16.77 -0.15
CA GLY A 240 -13.67 15.99 0.30
C GLY A 240 -12.70 15.58 -0.80
N ILE A 241 -12.98 15.86 -2.08
CA ILE A 241 -12.05 15.57 -3.17
C ILE A 241 -10.85 16.52 -3.08
N ILE A 242 -9.71 15.99 -2.65
CA ILE A 242 -8.48 16.78 -2.47
C ILE A 242 -7.52 16.63 -3.64
N GLU A 243 -7.64 15.55 -4.43
CA GLU A 243 -6.74 15.31 -5.55
C GLU A 243 -7.36 14.41 -6.61
N ILE A 244 -7.04 14.70 -7.87
CA ILE A 244 -7.29 13.82 -9.01
C ILE A 244 -5.97 13.71 -9.78
N SER A 245 -5.46 12.50 -9.93
CA SER A 245 -4.28 12.21 -10.74
C SER A 245 -4.55 11.10 -11.74
N GLU A 246 -3.71 11.00 -12.76
CA GLU A 246 -3.84 9.96 -13.79
C GLU A 246 -2.78 8.88 -13.59
N SER A 247 -3.15 7.64 -13.87
CA SER A 247 -2.23 6.53 -14.04
C SER A 247 -2.54 5.68 -15.27
N ARG A 248 -1.68 4.69 -15.52
CA ARG A 248 -1.84 3.77 -16.64
C ARG A 248 -1.61 2.35 -16.18
N SER A 249 -2.47 1.44 -16.60
CA SER A 249 -2.28 0.00 -16.46
C SER A 249 -2.80 -0.70 -17.70
N ALA A 250 -2.00 -1.60 -18.29
CA ALA A 250 -2.44 -2.42 -19.41
C ALA A 250 -3.61 -3.31 -18.99
N MET A 251 -3.50 -3.97 -17.82
CA MET A 251 -4.52 -4.84 -17.24
C MET A 251 -5.91 -4.20 -17.14
N TYR A 252 -5.96 -2.89 -16.88
CA TYR A 252 -7.21 -2.14 -16.72
C TYR A 252 -7.55 -1.25 -17.93
N GLY A 253 -7.13 -1.64 -19.14
CA GLY A 253 -7.53 -0.96 -20.37
C GLY A 253 -6.85 0.40 -20.61
N GLY A 254 -5.66 0.61 -20.05
CA GLY A 254 -4.85 1.81 -20.29
C GLY A 254 -5.04 2.88 -19.22
N LYS A 255 -5.70 3.99 -19.56
CA LYS A 255 -5.76 5.19 -18.69
C LYS A 255 -6.64 4.95 -17.47
N LEU A 256 -6.15 5.38 -16.32
CA LEU A 256 -6.81 5.29 -15.03
C LEU A 256 -6.87 6.68 -14.38
N LYS A 257 -7.96 6.96 -13.67
CA LYS A 257 -8.07 8.10 -12.75
C LYS A 257 -7.92 7.60 -11.32
N ARG A 258 -7.14 8.34 -10.55
CA ARG A 258 -6.96 8.15 -9.11
C ARG A 258 -7.58 9.35 -8.43
N VAL A 259 -8.53 9.14 -7.53
CA VAL A 259 -9.22 10.23 -6.85
C VAL A 259 -9.07 10.04 -5.35
N ARG A 260 -8.38 10.99 -4.70
CA ARG A 260 -8.19 10.99 -3.26
C ARG A 260 -9.26 11.82 -2.59
N ILE A 261 -9.99 11.21 -1.67
CA ILE A 261 -11.20 11.78 -1.08
C ILE A 261 -11.16 11.62 0.43
N LEU A 262 -11.36 12.71 1.17
CA LEU A 262 -11.53 12.69 2.61
C LEU A 262 -12.90 12.14 3.01
N SER A 263 -12.98 11.49 4.17
CA SER A 263 -14.27 11.27 4.83
C SER A 263 -14.91 12.61 5.22
N ARG A 264 -16.23 12.60 5.44
CA ARG A 264 -16.99 13.78 5.91
C ARG A 264 -16.43 14.39 7.20
N ASN A 265 -15.96 13.56 8.12
CA ASN A 265 -15.32 13.98 9.37
C ASN A 265 -13.81 14.24 9.23
N GLN A 266 -13.24 14.06 8.03
CA GLN A 266 -11.85 14.29 7.67
C GLN A 266 -10.79 13.51 8.48
N LYS A 267 -11.21 12.46 9.20
CA LYS A 267 -10.30 11.60 9.98
C LYS A 267 -9.64 10.51 9.14
N VAL A 268 -10.25 10.14 8.01
CA VAL A 268 -9.71 9.15 7.07
C VAL A 268 -9.75 9.69 5.65
N GLN A 269 -8.96 9.05 4.79
CA GLN A 269 -8.90 9.32 3.36
C GLN A 269 -9.03 8.02 2.58
N TYR A 270 -9.70 8.11 1.44
CA TYR A 270 -9.93 7.05 0.47
C TYR A 270 -9.16 7.37 -0.80
N GLN A 271 -8.70 6.34 -1.51
CA GLN A 271 -8.29 6.46 -2.89
C GLN A 271 -9.17 5.59 -3.77
N PHE A 272 -9.95 6.24 -4.62
CA PHE A 272 -10.73 5.58 -5.67
C PHE A 272 -9.85 5.43 -6.90
N MET A 273 -9.89 4.25 -7.48
CA MET A 273 -9.29 3.95 -8.77
C MET A 273 -10.41 3.76 -9.78
N ALA A 274 -10.30 4.39 -10.94
CA ALA A 274 -11.31 4.33 -11.99
C ALA A 274 -10.65 4.10 -13.35
N GLY A 275 -10.90 2.94 -13.94
CA GLY A 275 -10.59 2.63 -15.33
C GLY A 275 -11.81 2.73 -16.23
N PRO A 276 -11.69 2.31 -17.50
CA PRO A 276 -12.80 2.32 -18.46
C PRO A 276 -13.98 1.45 -18.02
N LYS A 277 -13.69 0.25 -17.47
CA LYS A 277 -14.69 -0.71 -17.00
C LYS A 277 -14.85 -0.66 -15.48
N HIS A 278 -13.75 -0.76 -14.74
CA HIS A 278 -13.77 -0.96 -13.28
C HIS A 278 -13.65 0.34 -12.48
N VAL A 279 -14.27 0.33 -11.31
CA VAL A 279 -14.00 1.28 -10.22
C VAL A 279 -13.85 0.48 -8.93
N TRP A 280 -12.79 0.75 -8.18
CA TRP A 280 -12.55 0.12 -6.87
C TRP A 280 -11.94 1.11 -5.89
N ILE A 281 -11.83 0.69 -4.62
CA ILE A 281 -11.35 1.51 -3.51
C ILE A 281 -10.09 0.86 -2.94
N ILE A 282 -9.03 1.65 -2.79
CA ILE A 282 -7.86 1.26 -1.99
C ILE A 282 -8.23 1.42 -0.51
N PRO A 283 -7.81 0.49 0.38
CA PRO A 283 -8.11 0.56 1.81
C PRO A 283 -7.90 1.97 2.40
N PRO A 284 -8.85 2.48 3.21
CA PRO A 284 -8.79 3.82 3.75
C PRO A 284 -7.64 3.96 4.73
N GLN A 285 -7.07 5.15 4.80
CA GLN A 285 -5.97 5.47 5.69
C GLN A 285 -6.34 6.61 6.63
N ALA A 286 -5.85 6.56 7.88
CA ALA A 286 -5.98 7.67 8.81
C ALA A 286 -5.26 8.92 8.27
N THR A 287 -5.65 10.12 8.70
CA THR A 287 -4.97 11.38 8.33
C THR A 287 -3.82 11.74 9.30
N THR A 288 -3.30 10.77 10.05
CA THR A 288 -2.19 10.94 11.00
C THR A 288 -0.88 11.33 10.30
N VAL A 289 0.19 11.67 11.00
CA VAL A 289 1.48 12.02 10.33
C VAL A 289 2.61 11.06 10.66
N GLU A 290 2.45 10.21 11.67
CA GLU A 290 3.47 9.26 12.08
C GLU A 290 3.57 8.09 11.10
N LEU A 291 4.80 7.87 10.61
CA LEU A 291 5.16 6.75 9.75
C LEU A 291 6.15 5.85 10.49
N SER A 292 6.02 4.54 10.32
CA SER A 292 6.99 3.57 10.82
C SER A 292 8.30 3.60 10.03
N THR A 293 9.28 2.81 10.45
CA THR A 293 10.54 2.61 9.71
C THR A 293 10.34 1.91 8.36
N TYR A 294 9.13 1.42 8.08
CA TYR A 294 8.71 0.89 6.78
C TYR A 294 8.03 1.96 5.91
N GLY A 295 7.91 3.20 6.39
CA GLY A 295 7.26 4.30 5.68
C GLY A 295 5.74 4.24 5.67
N VAL A 296 5.14 3.26 6.35
CA VAL A 296 3.68 3.07 6.44
C VAL A 296 3.12 3.75 7.69
N ARG A 297 1.87 4.21 7.63
CA ARG A 297 1.18 4.85 8.78
C ARG A 297 1.11 3.91 9.96
N THR A 298 1.18 4.39 11.20
CA THR A 298 1.09 3.52 12.40
C THR A 298 -0.34 3.36 12.94
N VAL A 299 -1.29 4.18 12.50
CA VAL A 299 -2.70 4.10 12.91
C VAL A 299 -3.52 3.42 11.83
N ASP A 300 -4.20 2.34 12.21
CA ASP A 300 -5.02 1.54 11.32
C ASP A 300 -6.46 2.10 11.18
N VAL A 301 -7.07 1.83 10.03
CA VAL A 301 -8.50 2.04 9.81
C VAL A 301 -9.13 0.67 9.58
N VAL A 302 -10.01 0.26 10.49
CA VAL A 302 -10.68 -1.04 10.39
C VAL A 302 -11.87 -0.90 9.45
N ALA A 303 -11.92 -1.73 8.40
CA ALA A 303 -13.03 -1.84 7.47
C ALA A 303 -13.03 -3.26 6.87
N ASP A 304 -14.18 -3.68 6.33
CA ASP A 304 -14.35 -4.98 5.69
C ASP A 304 -13.53 -5.09 4.40
N GLU A 305 -12.76 -6.16 4.23
CA GLU A 305 -11.82 -6.29 3.10
C GLU A 305 -12.54 -6.50 1.76
N ASP A 306 -13.74 -7.07 1.77
CA ASP A 306 -14.60 -7.21 0.59
C ASP A 306 -14.92 -5.85 -0.07
N LEU A 307 -14.74 -4.72 0.63
CA LEU A 307 -14.90 -3.37 0.07
C LEU A 307 -13.74 -2.99 -0.87
N PHE A 308 -12.59 -3.65 -0.75
CA PHE A 308 -11.33 -3.26 -1.37
C PHE A 308 -10.88 -4.23 -2.46
N VAL A 309 -11.76 -5.14 -2.89
CA VAL A 309 -11.51 -6.04 -4.02
C VAL A 309 -11.14 -5.20 -5.26
N PRO A 310 -9.98 -5.43 -5.88
CA PRO A 310 -9.61 -4.76 -7.12
C PRO A 310 -10.48 -5.21 -8.29
N GLY A 311 -10.46 -4.48 -9.41
CA GLY A 311 -11.30 -4.82 -10.57
C GLY A 311 -11.01 -6.20 -11.17
N TYR A 312 -9.80 -6.71 -10.99
CA TYR A 312 -9.41 -8.09 -11.28
C TYR A 312 -8.75 -8.69 -10.05
N GLU A 313 -9.17 -9.88 -9.64
CA GLU A 313 -8.64 -10.54 -8.45
C GLU A 313 -8.46 -12.06 -8.63
N TYR A 314 -7.60 -12.68 -7.81
CA TYR A 314 -7.32 -14.11 -7.79
C TYR A 314 -8.60 -14.94 -7.84
N HIS A 315 -8.65 -15.79 -8.87
CA HIS A 315 -9.70 -16.78 -9.09
C HIS A 315 -9.10 -17.95 -9.88
N TYR A 316 -8.66 -18.99 -9.18
CA TYR A 316 -8.04 -20.17 -9.80
C TYR A 316 -8.37 -21.47 -9.06
N PHE A 317 -8.14 -22.59 -9.74
CA PHE A 317 -8.24 -23.92 -9.18
C PHE A 317 -6.87 -24.33 -8.64
N ASP A 318 -6.82 -24.72 -7.38
CA ASP A 318 -5.62 -25.36 -6.85
C ASP A 318 -5.67 -26.86 -7.17
N GLU A 319 -4.90 -27.28 -8.18
CA GLU A 319 -4.79 -28.69 -8.58
C GLU A 319 -3.91 -29.50 -7.60
N THR A 320 -3.27 -28.87 -6.62
CA THR A 320 -2.33 -29.52 -5.70
C THR A 320 -2.96 -29.95 -4.36
N VAL A 321 -4.24 -29.63 -4.14
CA VAL A 321 -5.02 -30.06 -2.98
C VAL A 321 -5.98 -31.16 -3.42
N ASP A 322 -6.07 -32.25 -2.65
CA ASP A 322 -6.81 -33.49 -2.96
C ASP A 322 -8.34 -33.27 -3.14
N GLU A 323 -8.81 -32.08 -2.76
CA GLU A 323 -10.08 -31.52 -3.19
C GLU A 323 -9.75 -30.27 -4.03
N SER A 324 -10.19 -30.25 -5.29
CA SER A 324 -10.07 -29.09 -6.20
C SER A 324 -10.79 -27.85 -5.64
N GLU A 325 -10.20 -27.23 -4.63
CA GLU A 325 -10.77 -26.06 -3.98
C GLU A 325 -10.62 -24.86 -4.92
N HIS A 326 -11.77 -24.28 -5.26
CA HIS A 326 -11.82 -22.98 -5.92
C HIS A 326 -11.25 -21.93 -4.96
N PHE A 327 -10.05 -21.43 -5.23
CA PHE A 327 -9.52 -20.26 -4.53
C PHE A 327 -10.04 -18.99 -5.21
N SER A 328 -10.86 -18.22 -4.49
CA SER A 328 -11.38 -16.93 -4.97
C SER A 328 -11.40 -15.92 -3.84
N GLN A 329 -10.75 -14.78 -4.04
CA GLN A 329 -10.88 -13.63 -3.15
C GLN A 329 -12.05 -12.71 -3.56
N ILE A 330 -12.72 -13.00 -4.69
CA ILE A 330 -13.98 -12.37 -5.06
C ILE A 330 -15.12 -13.08 -4.30
N PRO A 331 -16.05 -12.34 -3.67
CA PRO A 331 -17.20 -12.93 -2.98
C PRO A 331 -17.98 -13.91 -3.87
N LYS A 332 -18.46 -15.00 -3.24
CA LYS A 332 -19.04 -16.14 -3.95
C LYS A 332 -20.19 -15.71 -4.86
N GLY A 333 -20.12 -16.11 -6.13
CA GLY A 333 -21.14 -15.84 -7.15
C GLY A 333 -20.93 -14.55 -7.94
N PHE A 334 -19.84 -13.81 -7.70
CA PHE A 334 -19.56 -12.54 -8.39
C PHE A 334 -18.32 -12.55 -9.29
N ALA A 335 -17.55 -13.63 -9.30
CA ALA A 335 -16.42 -13.78 -10.24
C ALA A 335 -16.94 -13.86 -11.67
N GLY A 336 -16.47 -12.96 -12.51
CA GLY A 336 -16.76 -12.92 -13.95
C GLY A 336 -15.73 -13.67 -14.79
N GLU A 337 -15.56 -13.22 -16.03
CA GLU A 337 -14.59 -13.80 -16.97
C GLU A 337 -13.15 -13.61 -16.50
N LEU A 338 -12.28 -14.55 -16.89
CA LEU A 338 -10.84 -14.43 -16.63
C LEU A 338 -10.22 -13.27 -17.40
N SER A 339 -9.20 -12.65 -16.82
CA SER A 339 -8.45 -11.57 -17.46
C SER A 339 -7.65 -12.09 -18.65
N GLU A 340 -7.74 -11.39 -19.79
CA GLU A 340 -6.92 -11.67 -20.97
C GLU A 340 -5.41 -11.50 -20.71
N HIS A 341 -5.05 -10.80 -19.63
CA HIS A 341 -3.66 -10.53 -19.26
C HIS A 341 -3.12 -11.46 -18.17
N ALA A 342 -3.99 -12.20 -17.47
CA ALA A 342 -3.63 -13.06 -16.35
C ALA A 342 -4.74 -14.11 -16.11
N ASN A 343 -4.45 -15.37 -16.44
CA ASN A 343 -5.43 -16.47 -16.40
C ASN A 343 -5.80 -16.93 -14.97
N ASP A 344 -5.06 -16.48 -13.95
CA ASP A 344 -5.35 -16.71 -12.53
C ASP A 344 -6.28 -15.62 -11.93
N ARG A 345 -6.80 -14.71 -12.75
CA ARG A 345 -7.61 -13.54 -12.31
C ARG A 345 -8.96 -13.50 -12.98
N ALA A 346 -10.01 -13.21 -12.22
CA ALA A 346 -11.35 -12.97 -12.74
C ALA A 346 -11.80 -11.51 -12.55
N ASP A 347 -12.71 -11.07 -13.41
CA ASP A 347 -13.38 -9.77 -13.34
C ASP A 347 -14.29 -9.69 -12.10
N ALA A 348 -14.09 -8.68 -11.25
CA ALA A 348 -14.87 -8.45 -10.03
C ALA A 348 -15.97 -7.37 -10.19
N SER A 349 -16.19 -6.87 -11.42
CA SER A 349 -17.12 -5.76 -11.69
C SER A 349 -18.54 -6.01 -11.18
N ALA A 350 -19.05 -7.25 -11.26
CA ALA A 350 -20.38 -7.60 -10.77
C ALA A 350 -20.54 -7.30 -9.26
N TRP A 351 -19.50 -7.58 -8.46
CA TRP A 351 -19.47 -7.23 -7.05
C TRP A 351 -19.37 -5.71 -6.88
N LEU A 352 -18.37 -5.10 -7.52
CA LEU A 352 -18.00 -3.69 -7.33
C LEU A 352 -19.12 -2.72 -7.75
N ASP A 353 -19.77 -2.96 -8.88
CA ASP A 353 -20.80 -2.08 -9.41
C ASP A 353 -22.10 -2.10 -8.59
N ALA A 354 -22.29 -3.12 -7.75
CA ALA A 354 -23.41 -3.19 -6.83
C ALA A 354 -23.14 -2.45 -5.50
N ILE A 355 -21.88 -2.17 -5.16
CA ILE A 355 -21.51 -1.49 -3.91
C ILE A 355 -22.04 -0.03 -3.90
N PRO A 356 -22.84 0.39 -2.90
CA PRO A 356 -23.46 1.71 -2.85
C PRO A 356 -22.47 2.88 -2.97
N VAL A 357 -21.31 2.79 -2.32
CA VAL A 357 -20.31 3.86 -2.34
C VAL A 357 -19.63 4.00 -3.71
N ILE A 358 -19.39 2.88 -4.42
CA ILE A 358 -18.85 2.88 -5.79
C ILE A 358 -19.87 3.47 -6.76
N ARG A 359 -21.15 3.07 -6.67
CA ARG A 359 -22.25 3.68 -7.44
C ARG A 359 -22.35 5.18 -7.18
N GLY A 360 -22.22 5.59 -5.91
CA GLY A 360 -22.18 6.98 -5.49
C GLY A 360 -21.04 7.75 -6.15
N PHE A 361 -19.83 7.19 -6.14
CA PHE A 361 -18.65 7.78 -6.78
C PHE A 361 -18.83 7.91 -8.29
N ARG A 362 -19.28 6.86 -8.99
CA ARG A 362 -19.57 6.91 -10.43
C ARG A 362 -20.54 8.04 -10.77
N ARG A 363 -21.65 8.16 -10.03
CA ARG A 363 -22.67 9.18 -10.27
C ARG A 363 -22.20 10.59 -9.94
N LYS A 364 -21.60 10.78 -8.77
CA LYS A 364 -21.32 12.11 -8.19
C LYS A 364 -19.97 12.68 -8.58
N VAL A 365 -19.00 11.82 -8.94
CA VAL A 365 -17.64 12.24 -9.28
C VAL A 365 -17.34 12.02 -10.76
N LEU A 366 -17.55 10.82 -11.30
CA LEU A 366 -17.25 10.54 -12.71
C LEU A 366 -18.31 11.08 -13.67
N GLY A 367 -19.59 11.02 -13.28
CA GLY A 367 -20.73 11.47 -14.09
C GLY A 367 -20.91 12.99 -14.16
N ARG A 368 -20.19 13.76 -13.35
CA ARG A 368 -20.15 15.22 -13.50
C ARG A 368 -19.35 15.56 -14.75
N ARG A 369 -20.04 15.94 -15.84
CA ARG A 369 -19.41 16.73 -16.91
C ARG A 369 -18.80 17.96 -16.24
N ARG A 370 -17.47 18.05 -16.16
CA ARG A 370 -16.80 19.27 -15.70
C ARG A 370 -17.23 20.37 -16.66
N LYS A 371 -17.98 21.38 -16.18
CA LYS A 371 -17.93 22.70 -16.81
C LYS A 371 -16.46 23.11 -16.83
N PRO A 372 -15.90 23.57 -17.96
CA PRO A 372 -14.57 24.13 -17.96
C PRO A 372 -14.59 25.30 -16.95
N MET A 373 -13.80 25.19 -15.88
CA MET A 373 -13.49 26.37 -15.07
C MET A 373 -12.52 27.18 -15.93
N PHE A 374 -13.09 28.23 -16.54
CA PHE A 374 -12.52 29.43 -17.18
C PHE A 374 -11.06 29.39 -17.67
N GLY A 375 -10.91 29.78 -18.95
CA GLY A 375 -9.63 30.15 -19.55
C GLY A 375 -9.13 31.52 -19.14
#